data_AF-A0A351GMM7-F1
#
_entry.id   AF-A0A351GMM7-F1
#
_cell.length_a   1.000
_cell.length_b   1.000
_cell.length_c   1.000
_cell.angle_alpha   90.00
_cell.angle_beta   90.00
_cell.angle_gamma   90.00
#
_symmetry.space_group_name_H-M   'P 1'
#
loop_
_entity.id
_entity.type
_entity.pdbx_description
1 polymer ?
#
loop_
_entity_poly.entity_id
_entity_poly.type
_entity_poly.pdbx_seq_one_letter_code
_entity_poly.pdbx_strand_id
1 'polypeptide(L)' 'MSKKMNSQAVGLDIGLSFIKWLTGAENLHYGIWTDLEVTAGNLGQAQSVYTEKLFSYLPSGSLRIL' A
#
# COMPACT_ATOMS: atom_id res chain seq x y z
N MET A 1 -6.92 38.63 5.78
CA MET A 1 -6.16 37.59 6.51
C MET A 1 -5.62 36.59 5.50
N SER A 2 -4.29 36.49 5.36
CA SER A 2 -3.68 35.53 4.43
C SER A 2 -3.81 34.12 4.99
N LYS A 3 -4.54 33.24 4.27
CA LYS A 3 -4.68 31.82 4.65
C LYS A 3 -3.30 31.17 4.49
N LYS A 4 -2.61 30.92 5.60
CA LYS A 4 -1.33 30.18 5.57
C LYS A 4 -1.59 28.83 4.90
N MET A 5 -0.97 28.64 3.74
CA MET A 5 -1.02 27.38 3.02
C MET A 5 -0.36 26.31 3.90
N ASN A 6 -1.08 25.21 4.15
CA ASN A 6 -0.53 24.10 4.89
C ASN A 6 0.37 23.28 3.97
N SER A 7 1.67 23.59 3.96
CA SER A 7 2.68 22.89 3.14
C SER A 7 2.76 21.39 3.44
N GLN A 8 2.39 20.95 4.64
CA GLN A 8 2.35 19.53 5.01
C GLN A 8 1.24 18.80 4.25
N ALA A 9 0.07 19.42 4.13
CA ALA A 9 -1.05 18.85 3.37
C ALA A 9 -0.71 18.73 1.89
N VAL A 10 -0.10 19.78 1.31
CA VAL A 10 0.36 19.76 -0.09
C VAL A 10 1.43 18.68 -0.31
N GLY A 11 2.39 18.56 0.61
CA GLY A 11 3.42 17.52 0.55
C GLY A 11 2.84 16.10 0.65
N LEU A 12 1.82 15.91 1.49
CA LEU A 12 1.13 14.63 1.62
C LEU A 12 0.39 14.25 0.32
N ASP A 13 -0.36 15.18 -0.28
CA ASP A 13 -1.10 14.93 -1.52
C ASP A 13 -0.17 14.57 -2.68
N ILE A 14 0.97 15.26 -2.79
CA ILE A 14 2.01 14.96 -3.78
C ILE A 14 2.60 13.58 -3.52
N GLY A 15 2.95 13.26 -2.27
CA GLY A 15 3.53 11.97 -1.90
C GLY A 15 2.59 10.79 -2.19
N LEU A 16 1.31 10.93 -1.84
CA LEU A 16 0.28 9.92 -2.11
C LEU A 16 0.08 9.71 -3.61
N SER A 17 0.02 10.80 -4.39
CA SER A 17 -0.14 10.74 -5.85
C SER A 17 1.06 10.06 -6.51
N PHE A 18 2.28 10.39 -6.07
CA PHE A 18 3.51 9.80 -6.57
C PHE A 18 3.59 8.30 -6.29
N ILE A 19 3.32 7.90 -5.04
CA ILE A 19 3.32 6.49 -4.64
C ILE A 19 2.29 5.70 -5.44
N LYS A 20 1.07 6.21 -5.59
CA LYS A 20 0.01 5.55 -6.37
C LYS A 20 0.43 5.38 -7.82
N TRP A 21 1.07 6.38 -8.42
CA TRP A 21 1.61 6.28 -9.78
C TRP A 21 2.73 5.24 -9.88
N LEU A 22 3.62 5.17 -8.89
CA LEU A 22 4.78 4.27 -8.89
C LEU A 22 4.40 2.80 -8.67
N THR A 23 3.46 2.53 -7.77
CA THR A 23 3.15 1.18 -7.29
C THR A 23 1.82 0.64 -7.84
N GLY A 24 0.97 1.51 -8.37
CA GLY A 24 -0.41 1.19 -8.74
C GLY A 24 -1.34 0.93 -7.54
N ALA A 25 -0.81 0.95 -6.31
CA ALA A 25 -1.57 0.67 -5.09
C ALA A 25 -1.99 1.96 -4.38
N GLU A 26 -3.24 2.00 -3.93
CA GLU A 26 -3.76 3.12 -3.14
C GLU A 26 -3.32 3.04 -1.67
N ASN A 27 -2.99 1.85 -1.18
CA ASN A 27 -2.58 1.59 0.19
C ASN A 27 -1.27 0.80 0.19
N LEU A 28 -0.22 1.31 0.84
CA LEU A 28 0.94 0.49 1.14
C LEU A 28 0.71 -0.32 2.40
N HIS A 29 1.11 -1.59 2.34
CA HIS A 29 1.23 -2.47 3.47
C HIS A 29 2.48 -3.36 3.35
N TYR A 30 2.67 -4.26 4.31
CA TYR A 30 3.78 -5.20 4.29
C TYR A 30 3.74 -6.10 3.04
N GLY A 31 4.93 -6.48 2.58
CA GLY A 31 5.12 -7.40 1.47
C GLY A 31 6.06 -8.55 1.84
N ILE A 32 5.89 -9.70 1.18
CA ILE A 32 6.78 -10.85 1.26
C ILE A 32 7.77 -10.77 0.10
N TRP A 33 9.06 -10.66 0.41
CA TRP A 33 10.13 -10.44 -0.55
C TRP A 33 10.93 -11.70 -0.88
N THR A 34 10.41 -12.87 -0.53
CA THR A 34 11.06 -14.15 -0.87
C THR A 34 11.24 -14.24 -2.38
N ASP A 35 12.47 -14.48 -2.82
CA ASP A 35 12.88 -14.53 -4.23
C ASP A 35 12.59 -13.26 -5.05
N LEU A 36 12.43 -12.11 -4.37
CA LEU A 36 12.24 -10.80 -5.00
C LEU A 36 13.36 -9.84 -4.60
N GLU A 37 13.92 -9.17 -5.59
CA GLU A 37 14.79 -8.02 -5.34
C GLU A 37 13.97 -6.87 -4.73
N VAL A 38 14.51 -6.20 -3.71
CA VAL A 38 13.81 -5.12 -3.00
C VAL A 38 13.84 -3.85 -3.84
N THR A 39 12.93 -3.77 -4.82
CA THR A 39 12.77 -2.65 -5.73
C THR A 39 11.33 -2.16 -5.74
N ALA A 40 11.10 -0.91 -6.16
CA ALA A 40 9.76 -0.35 -6.30
C ALA A 40 8.89 -1.15 -7.29
N GLY A 41 9.49 -1.70 -8.35
CA GLY A 41 8.79 -2.52 -9.34
C GLY A 41 8.24 -3.83 -8.75
N ASN A 42 8.91 -4.39 -7.74
CA ASN A 42 8.51 -5.65 -7.10
C ASN A 42 7.59 -5.45 -5.89
N LEU A 43 7.38 -4.20 -5.44
CA LEU A 43 6.60 -3.89 -4.23
C LEU A 43 5.16 -4.41 -4.33
N GLY A 44 4.49 -4.22 -5.48
CA GLY A 44 3.13 -4.69 -5.68
C GLY A 44 3.03 -6.22 -5.62
N GLN A 45 3.99 -6.93 -6.22
CA GLN A 45 4.05 -8.38 -6.15
C GLN A 45 4.27 -8.87 -4.72
N ALA A 46 5.23 -8.28 -4.01
CA ALA A 46 5.51 -8.61 -2.62
C ALA A 46 4.26 -8.40 -1.73
N GLN A 47 3.53 -7.31 -1.95
CA GLN A 47 2.28 -7.01 -1.25
C GLN A 47 1.16 -8.02 -1.58
N SER A 48 0.99 -8.41 -2.84
CA SER A 48 -0.02 -9.41 -3.24
C SER A 48 0.21 -10.75 -2.54
N VAL A 49 1.45 -11.24 -2.53
CA VAL A 49 1.81 -12.51 -1.89
C VAL A 49 1.56 -12.46 -0.37
N TYR A 50 1.84 -11.32 0.27
CA TYR A 50 1.51 -11.13 1.68
C TYR A 50 0.00 -11.19 1.94
N THR A 51 -0.79 -10.52 1.10
CA THR A 51 -2.25 -10.53 1.18
C THR A 51 -2.81 -11.94 1.02
N GLU A 52 -2.35 -12.69 0.02
CA GLU A 52 -2.75 -14.09 -0.18
C GLU A 52 -2.42 -14.96 1.04
N LYS A 53 -1.23 -14.79 1.63
CA LYS A 53 -0.85 -15.48 2.86
C LYS A 53 -1.79 -15.15 4.02
N LEU A 54 -2.16 -13.88 4.19
CA LEU A 54 -3.14 -13.49 5.21
C LEU A 54 -4.50 -14.14 4.97
N PHE A 55 -5.00 -14.11 3.73
CA PHE A 55 -6.26 -14.76 3.37
C PHE A 55 -6.21 -16.28 3.59
N SER A 56 -5.06 -16.92 3.40
CA SER A 56 -4.89 -18.36 3.66
C SER A 56 -5.08 -18.77 5.12
N TYR A 57 -4.95 -17.83 6.06
CA TYR A 57 -5.19 -18.06 7.48
C TYR A 57 -6.64 -17.86 7.88
N LEU A 58 -7.50 -17.34 6.99
CA LEU A 58 -8.90 -17.17 7.30
C LEU A 58 -9.63 -18.51 7.29
N PRO A 59 -10.58 -18.73 8.22
CA PRO A 59 -11.38 -19.94 8.22
C PRO A 59 -12.32 -19.96 7.02
N SER A 60 -12.62 -21.15 6.53
CA SER A 60 -13.61 -21.34 5.46
C SER A 60 -15.01 -20.99 5.94
N GLY A 61 -15.79 -20.31 5.09
CA GLY A 61 -17.18 -19.95 5.35
C GLY A 61 -17.43 -18.45 5.22
N SER A 62 -18.62 -18.01 5.61
CA SER A 62 -18.98 -16.59 5.61
C SER A 62 -18.25 -15.88 6.75
N LEU A 63 -17.43 -14.91 6.40
CA LEU A 63 -16.70 -14.07 7.35
C LEU A 63 -17.31 -12.68 7.40
N ARG A 64 -17.30 -12.05 8.58
CA ARG A 64 -17.68 -10.65 8.76
C ARG A 64 -16.51 -9.92 9.39
N ILE A 65 -16.03 -8.90 8.70
CA ILE A 65 -15.18 -7.86 9.29
C ILE A 65 -16.07 -6.63 9.49
N LEU A 66 -15.85 -5.94 10.61
CA LEU A 66 -16.64 -4.80 11.09
C LEU A 66 -16.67 -3.66 10.06
#